data_AF-A0A529FBU1-F1
#
_entry.id   AF-A0A529FBU1-F1
#
_cell.length_a   1.000
_cell.length_b   1.000
_cell.length_c   1.000
_cell.angle_alpha   90.00
_cell.angle_beta   90.00
_cell.angle_gamma   90.00
#
_symmetry.space_group_name_H-M   'P 1'
#
loop_
_entity.id
_entity.type
_entity.pdbx_description
1 polymer ?
#
loop_
_entity_poly.entity_id
_entity_poly.type
_entity_poly.pdbx_seq_one_letter_code
_entity_poly.pdbx_strand_id
1 'polypeptide(L)'
;VKAGKVGVMMINLGTPDGTEFRPMWRYLREFLSDPRVIELNKAIWYPILYGLVLTTRPKKSGANYARIWNREKNESPLRTFTRAQAEKLAKALGDLPDVMVDWAMRYGNPSTASVARGLVEQGCD
;
A
#
# COMPACT_ATOMS: atom_id res chain seq x y z
N VAL A 1 -3.94 -31.95 13.38
CA VAL A 1 -3.67 -30.51 13.25
C VAL A 1 -5.00 -29.85 12.92
N LYS A 2 -5.55 -28.99 13.78
CA LYS A 2 -6.67 -28.14 13.36
C LYS A 2 -6.06 -27.16 12.38
N ALA A 3 -6.45 -27.21 11.11
CA ALA A 3 -6.07 -26.18 10.16
C ALA A 3 -6.69 -24.87 10.67
N GLY A 4 -5.87 -23.84 10.88
CA GLY A 4 -6.34 -22.48 11.13
C GLY A 4 -7.14 -21.95 9.95
N LYS A 5 -7.72 -20.76 10.12
CA LYS A 5 -8.45 -20.09 9.06
C LYS A 5 -7.52 -19.80 7.87
N VAL A 6 -8.07 -19.68 6.67
CA VAL A 6 -7.32 -19.28 5.48
C VAL A 6 -7.37 -17.75 5.35
N GLY A 7 -6.19 -17.12 5.45
CA GLY A 7 -6.03 -15.68 5.19
C GLY A 7 -5.79 -15.40 3.71
N VAL A 8 -6.67 -14.64 3.07
CA VAL A 8 -6.53 -14.15 1.69
C VAL A 8 -6.20 -12.66 1.71
N MET A 9 -4.94 -12.32 1.44
CA MET A 9 -4.48 -10.94 1.41
C MET A 9 -4.33 -10.43 -0.04
N MET A 10 -5.15 -9.47 -0.43
CA MET A 10 -5.02 -8.77 -1.71
C MET A 10 -3.92 -7.72 -1.62
N ILE A 11 -2.81 -7.92 -2.34
CA ILE A 11 -1.65 -7.00 -2.31
C ILE A 11 -1.61 -6.16 -3.58
N ASN A 12 -1.39 -4.85 -3.42
CA ASN A 12 -1.09 -3.95 -4.52
C ASN A 12 0.16 -3.11 -4.25
N LEU A 13 0.66 -2.40 -5.27
CA LEU A 13 1.89 -1.62 -5.20
C LEU A 13 1.89 -0.63 -4.04
N GLY A 14 0.80 0.12 -3.87
CA GLY A 14 0.73 1.16 -2.88
C GLY A 14 0.52 2.55 -3.44
N THR A 15 0.25 3.48 -2.53
CA THR A 15 -0.13 4.86 -2.83
C THR A 15 0.08 5.71 -1.59
N PRO A 16 0.36 7.02 -1.73
CA PRO A 16 0.45 7.92 -0.59
C PRO A 16 -0.88 8.02 0.17
N ASP A 17 -0.77 8.31 1.47
CA ASP A 17 -1.92 8.55 2.35
C ASP A 17 -2.60 9.91 2.14
N GLY A 18 -1.99 10.77 1.34
CA GLY A 18 -2.49 12.10 1.04
C GLY A 18 -1.72 12.77 -0.08
N THR A 19 -2.23 13.88 -0.54
CA THR A 19 -1.67 14.64 -1.67
C THR A 19 -0.65 15.68 -1.23
N GLU A 20 -0.53 15.92 0.08
CA GLU A 20 0.44 16.84 0.67
C GLU A 20 1.88 16.33 0.60
N PHE A 21 2.82 17.24 0.85
CA PHE A 21 4.25 16.96 0.78
C PHE A 21 4.67 15.76 1.65
N ARG A 22 4.25 15.71 2.92
CA ARG A 22 4.75 14.71 3.88
C ARG A 22 4.26 13.29 3.58
N PRO A 23 2.96 13.03 3.31
CA PRO A 23 2.50 11.71 2.87
C PRO A 23 3.15 11.26 1.56
N MET A 24 3.30 12.18 0.60
CA MET A 24 3.94 11.88 -0.68
C MET A 24 5.43 11.57 -0.53
N TRP A 25 6.13 12.35 0.30
CA TRP A 25 7.54 12.15 0.61
C TRP A 25 7.77 10.78 1.25
N ARG A 26 6.92 10.39 2.22
CA ARG A 26 7.01 9.07 2.87
C ARG A 26 6.84 7.95 1.86
N TYR A 27 5.81 8.02 1.02
CA TYR A 27 5.55 7.04 -0.03
C TYR A 27 6.69 6.94 -1.04
N LEU A 28 7.15 8.07 -1.60
CA LEU A 28 8.23 8.09 -2.57
C LEU A 28 9.54 7.58 -1.98
N ARG A 29 9.84 7.92 -0.72
CA ARG A 29 11.03 7.41 -0.03
C ARG A 29 10.97 5.89 0.06
N GLU A 30 9.83 5.32 0.47
CA GLU A 30 9.67 3.88 0.61
C GLU A 30 9.78 3.17 -0.75
N PHE A 31 9.01 3.63 -1.74
CA PHE A 31 8.96 3.05 -3.08
C PHE A 31 10.32 3.09 -3.78
N LEU A 32 10.99 4.24 -3.76
CA LEU A 32 12.24 4.45 -4.51
C LEU A 32 13.49 3.98 -3.75
N SER A 33 13.36 3.57 -2.48
CA SER A 33 14.46 2.94 -1.74
C SER A 33 14.54 1.43 -1.96
N ASP A 34 13.49 0.82 -2.54
CA ASP A 34 13.44 -0.63 -2.76
C ASP A 34 14.37 -1.01 -3.93
N PRO A 35 15.38 -1.88 -3.71
CA PRO A 35 16.30 -2.32 -4.76
C PRO A 35 15.63 -3.14 -5.87
N ARG A 36 14.39 -3.61 -5.66
CA ARG A 36 13.58 -4.25 -6.71
C ARG A 36 12.93 -3.25 -7.67
N VAL A 37 12.95 -1.96 -7.32
CA VAL A 37 12.42 -0.85 -8.14
C VAL A 37 13.57 -0.07 -8.76
N ILE A 38 14.63 0.18 -8.01
CA ILE A 38 15.83 0.89 -8.48
C ILE A 38 17.04 -0.02 -8.32
N GLU A 39 17.61 -0.47 -9.44
CA GLU A 39 18.72 -1.43 -9.48
C GLU A 39 20.11 -0.78 -9.34
N LEU A 40 20.18 0.56 -9.22
CA LEU A 40 21.44 1.27 -9.02
C LEU A 40 22.05 0.98 -7.65
N ASN A 41 23.39 1.00 -7.58
CA ASN A 41 24.09 0.91 -6.30
C ASN A 41 23.60 2.01 -5.33
N LYS A 42 23.23 1.61 -4.11
CA LYS A 42 22.71 2.49 -3.05
C LYS A 42 23.63 3.68 -2.76
N ALA A 43 24.95 3.51 -2.85
CA ALA A 43 25.91 4.58 -2.62
C ALA A 43 25.76 5.73 -3.63
N ILE A 44 25.37 5.42 -4.87
CA ILE A 44 25.11 6.41 -5.93
C ILE A 44 23.66 6.90 -5.83
N TRP A 45 22.71 5.98 -5.62
CA TRP A 45 21.30 6.31 -5.67
C TRP A 45 20.81 7.13 -4.48
N TYR A 46 21.27 6.83 -3.25
CA TYR A 46 20.76 7.50 -2.06
C TYR A 46 21.04 9.00 -2.05
N PRO A 47 22.24 9.50 -2.43
CA PRO A 47 22.45 10.94 -2.61
C PRO A 47 21.46 11.60 -3.59
N ILE A 48 21.13 10.93 -4.70
CA ILE A 48 20.17 11.43 -5.69
C ILE A 48 18.74 11.40 -5.12
N LEU A 49 18.37 10.30 -4.46
CA LEU A 49 17.06 10.09 -3.87
C LEU A 49 16.78 11.13 -2.78
N TYR A 50 17.64 11.21 -1.76
CA TYR A 50 17.45 12.10 -0.61
C TYR A 50 17.79 13.56 -0.92
N GLY A 51 18.60 13.82 -1.96
CA GLY A 51 18.90 15.16 -2.46
C GLY A 51 17.83 15.68 -3.41
N LEU A 52 17.91 15.34 -4.70
CA LEU A 52 17.08 15.94 -5.73
C LEU A 52 15.64 15.41 -5.75
N VAL A 53 15.47 14.10 -5.63
CA VAL A 53 14.16 13.45 -5.88
C VAL A 53 13.19 13.77 -4.75
N LEU A 54 13.56 13.51 -3.49
CA LEU A 54 12.66 13.69 -2.36
C LEU A 54 12.43 15.16 -1.98
N THR A 55 13.24 16.11 -2.46
CA THR A 55 12.98 17.54 -2.23
C THR A 55 12.02 18.13 -3.26
N THR A 56 12.09 17.69 -4.52
CA THR A 56 11.33 18.31 -5.62
C THR A 56 10.10 17.50 -6.05
N ARG A 57 10.23 16.17 -6.15
CA ARG A 57 9.22 15.29 -6.72
C ARG A 57 7.92 15.21 -5.90
N PRO A 58 7.93 15.24 -4.54
CA PRO A 58 6.68 15.12 -3.79
C PRO A 58 5.65 16.21 -4.12
N LYS A 59 6.08 17.45 -4.38
CA LYS A 59 5.17 18.55 -4.74
C LYS A 59 4.47 18.27 -6.07
N LYS A 60 5.24 17.89 -7.09
CA LYS A 60 4.72 17.59 -8.44
C LYS A 60 3.81 16.35 -8.42
N SER A 61 4.22 15.28 -7.74
CA SER A 61 3.39 14.08 -7.59
C SER A 61 2.12 14.37 -6.78
N GLY A 62 2.19 15.17 -5.73
CA GLY A 62 1.05 15.60 -4.92
C GLY A 62 -0.03 16.29 -5.76
N ALA A 63 0.38 17.25 -6.60
CA ALA A 63 -0.53 17.93 -7.52
C ALA A 63 -1.20 16.97 -8.51
N ASN A 64 -0.47 15.99 -9.04
CA ASN A 64 -1.04 14.98 -9.94
C ASN A 64 -2.05 14.08 -9.23
N TYR A 65 -1.72 13.59 -8.02
CA TYR A 65 -2.67 12.80 -7.23
C TYR A 65 -3.92 13.61 -6.85
N ALA A 66 -3.78 14.90 -6.55
CA ALA A 66 -4.91 15.78 -6.22
C ALA A 66 -5.93 15.91 -7.37
N ARG A 67 -5.48 15.79 -8.63
CA ARG A 67 -6.37 15.84 -9.81
C ARG A 67 -7.28 14.61 -9.93
N ILE A 68 -6.85 13.46 -9.40
CA ILE A 68 -7.56 12.18 -9.50
C ILE A 68 -7.98 11.65 -8.13
N TRP A 69 -7.88 12.46 -7.08
CA TRP A 69 -8.15 12.03 -5.72
C TRP A 69 -9.63 11.74 -5.52
N ASN A 70 -9.95 10.59 -4.92
CA ASN A 70 -11.31 10.33 -4.47
C ASN A 70 -11.58 11.17 -3.21
N ARG A 71 -12.32 12.27 -3.36
CA ARG A 71 -12.63 13.20 -2.27
C ARG A 71 -13.69 12.67 -1.31
N GLU A 72 -14.60 11.82 -1.77
CA GLU A 72 -15.63 11.21 -0.92
C GLU A 72 -15.00 10.29 0.12
N LYS A 73 -14.06 9.46 -0.31
CA LYS A 73 -13.39 8.47 0.54
C LYS A 73 -12.06 8.95 1.11
N ASN A 74 -11.59 10.13 0.69
CA ASN A 74 -10.26 10.69 0.98
C ASN A 74 -9.11 9.72 0.67
N GLU A 75 -9.09 9.18 -0.54
CA GLU A 75 -8.13 8.15 -0.95
C GLU A 75 -7.69 8.30 -2.40
N SER A 76 -6.54 7.72 -2.75
CA SER A 76 -6.20 7.51 -4.15
C SER A 76 -7.17 6.52 -4.82
N PRO A 77 -7.34 6.58 -6.15
CA PRO A 77 -8.12 5.60 -6.89
C PRO A 77 -7.66 4.16 -6.65
N LEU A 78 -6.34 3.90 -6.63
CA LEU A 78 -5.80 2.56 -6.41
C LEU A 78 -6.26 1.98 -5.07
N ARG A 79 -6.21 2.80 -4.00
CA ARG A 79 -6.68 2.40 -2.67
C ARG A 79 -8.20 2.18 -2.66
N THR A 80 -8.96 3.11 -3.22
CA THR A 80 -10.42 3.02 -3.30
C THR A 80 -10.84 1.71 -3.96
N PHE A 81 -10.26 1.38 -5.11
CA PHE A 81 -10.62 0.18 -5.86
C PHE A 81 -10.10 -1.10 -5.19
N THR A 82 -8.88 -1.09 -4.65
CA THR A 82 -8.33 -2.26 -3.94
C THR A 82 -9.19 -2.61 -2.72
N ARG A 83 -9.56 -1.62 -1.90
CA ARG A 83 -10.48 -1.84 -0.77
C ARG A 83 -11.83 -2.35 -1.23
N ALA A 84 -12.44 -1.71 -2.23
CA ALA A 84 -13.76 -2.11 -2.73
C ALA A 84 -13.75 -3.53 -3.33
N GLN A 85 -12.65 -3.94 -3.97
CA GLN A 85 -12.49 -5.29 -4.48
C GLN A 85 -12.34 -6.30 -3.33
N ALA A 86 -11.55 -5.98 -2.31
CA ALA A 86 -11.38 -6.84 -1.14
C ALA A 86 -12.71 -7.01 -0.36
N GLU A 87 -13.45 -5.92 -0.14
CA GLU A 87 -14.79 -5.96 0.48
C GLU A 87 -15.77 -6.84 -0.31
N LYS A 88 -15.77 -6.72 -1.64
CA LYS A 88 -16.60 -7.56 -2.51
C LYS A 88 -16.17 -9.02 -2.50
N LEU A 89 -14.86 -9.28 -2.48
CA LEU A 89 -14.31 -10.63 -2.40
C LEU A 89 -14.65 -11.28 -1.05
N ALA A 90 -14.50 -10.55 0.06
CA ALA A 90 -14.92 -11.00 1.38
C ALA A 90 -16.40 -11.39 1.40
N LYS A 91 -17.27 -10.56 0.81
CA LYS A 91 -18.70 -10.87 0.68
C LYS A 91 -18.95 -12.10 -0.19
N ALA A 92 -18.25 -12.22 -1.32
CA ALA A 92 -18.41 -13.34 -2.24
C ALA A 92 -17.96 -14.68 -1.63
N LEU A 93 -17.02 -14.64 -0.68
CA LEU A 93 -16.53 -15.80 0.07
C LEU A 93 -17.22 -15.96 1.43
N GLY A 94 -18.30 -15.21 1.71
CA GLY A 94 -18.95 -15.18 3.02
C GLY A 94 -19.57 -16.52 3.46
N ASP A 95 -19.84 -17.43 2.50
CA ASP A 95 -20.32 -18.78 2.78
C ASP A 95 -19.19 -19.72 3.28
N LEU A 96 -17.94 -19.29 3.25
CA LEU A 96 -16.77 -20.00 3.76
C LEU A 96 -16.35 -19.40 5.11
N PRO A 97 -16.82 -19.95 6.25
CA PRO A 97 -16.64 -19.33 7.57
C PRO A 97 -15.17 -19.27 8.03
N ASP A 98 -14.31 -20.11 7.45
CA ASP A 98 -12.90 -20.19 7.77
C ASP A 98 -12.02 -19.37 6.81
N VAL A 99 -12.60 -18.52 5.95
CA VAL A 99 -11.84 -17.65 5.03
C VAL A 99 -11.94 -16.20 5.48
N MET A 100 -10.79 -15.54 5.59
CA MET A 100 -10.71 -14.12 5.92
C MET A 100 -10.01 -13.37 4.81
N VAL A 101 -10.66 -12.32 4.28
CA VAL A 101 -10.11 -11.51 3.20
C VAL A 101 -9.71 -10.14 3.75
N ASP A 102 -8.49 -9.71 3.47
CA ASP A 102 -8.02 -8.35 3.75
C ASP A 102 -7.15 -7.84 2.59
N TRP A 103 -6.70 -6.59 2.63
CA TRP A 103 -5.90 -5.98 1.58
C TRP A 103 -4.74 -5.16 2.13
N ALA A 104 -3.64 -5.16 1.39
CA ALA A 104 -2.41 -4.49 1.78
C ALA A 104 -1.75 -3.76 0.62
N MET A 105 -0.95 -2.77 0.99
CA MET A 105 -0.09 -2.02 0.09
C MET A 105 1.36 -2.42 0.36
N ARG A 106 2.12 -2.63 -0.72
CA ARG A 106 3.57 -2.86 -0.62
C ARG A 106 4.29 -1.60 -0.12
N TYR A 107 3.86 -0.43 -0.59
CA TYR A 107 4.36 0.88 -0.15
C TYR A 107 3.22 1.74 0.41
N GLY A 108 3.38 2.25 1.63
CA GLY A 108 2.33 2.98 2.34
C GLY A 108 1.37 2.08 3.11
N ASN A 109 0.16 2.58 3.38
CA ASN A 109 -0.79 1.95 4.30
C ASN A 109 -2.04 1.39 3.61
N PRO A 110 -2.66 0.32 4.17
CA PRO A 110 -2.14 -0.53 5.24
C PRO A 110 -0.97 -1.38 4.73
N SER A 111 0.08 -1.58 5.53
CA SER A 111 1.28 -2.28 5.08
C SER A 111 1.09 -3.80 5.03
N THR A 112 1.80 -4.49 4.14
CA THR A 112 1.81 -5.96 4.09
C THR A 112 2.10 -6.61 5.45
N ALA A 113 3.06 -6.07 6.21
CA ALA A 113 3.40 -6.59 7.53
C ALA A 113 2.30 -6.41 8.58
N SER A 114 1.64 -5.24 8.59
CA SER A 114 0.55 -4.97 9.53
C SER A 114 -0.67 -5.85 9.25
N VAL A 115 -1.02 -6.03 7.97
CA VAL A 115 -2.18 -6.83 7.57
C VAL A 115 -1.93 -8.31 7.80
N ALA A 116 -0.76 -8.82 7.42
CA ALA A 116 -0.38 -10.21 7.68
C ALA A 116 -0.42 -10.53 9.18
N ARG A 117 0.12 -9.65 10.04
CA ARG A 117 0.03 -9.83 11.49
C ARG A 117 -1.43 -9.85 11.97
N GLY A 118 -2.26 -8.94 11.48
CA GLY A 118 -3.68 -8.89 11.82
C GLY A 118 -4.42 -10.17 11.42
N LEU A 119 -4.11 -10.77 10.27
CA LEU A 119 -4.69 -12.05 9.85
C LEU A 119 -4.27 -13.20 10.79
N VAL A 120 -2.99 -13.26 11.16
CA VAL A 120 -2.48 -14.26 12.12
C VAL A 120 -3.12 -14.09 13.50
N GLU A 121 -3.26 -12.86 14.00
CA GLU A 121 -3.95 -12.55 15.26
C GLU A 121 -5.43 -12.97 15.24
N GLN A 122 -6.05 -13.03 14.06
CA GLN A 122 -7.42 -13.51 13.85
C GLN A 122 -7.52 -15.04 13.66
N GLY A 123 -6.40 -15.75 13.78
CA GLY A 123 -6.31 -17.21 13.70
C GLY A 123 -6.17 -17.76 12.29
N CYS A 124 -5.66 -16.96 11.35
CA CYS A 124 -5.27 -17.45 10.02
C CYS A 124 -3.88 -18.09 10.04
N ASP A 125 -3.72 -19.20 9.30
CA ASP A 125 -2.45 -19.89 9.07
C ASP A 125 -1.80 -19.49 7.73
#